data_AF-A5DMH8-F1
#
_entry.id   AF-A5DMH8-F1
#
_cell.length_a   1.000
_cell.length_b   1.000
_cell.length_c   1.000
_cell.angle_alpha   90.00
_cell.angle_beta   90.00
_cell.angle_gamma   90.00
#
_symmetry.space_group_name_H-M   'P 1'
#
loop_
_entity.id
_entity.type
_entity.pdbx_description
1 polymer ?
#
loop_
_entity_poly.entity_id
_entity_poly.type
_entity_poly.pdbx_seq_one_letter_code
_entity_poly.pdbx_strand_id
1 'polypeptide(L)'
;MLQVSNHIKKCFLLLGLLNVIYFTVYLLKSQTGSWDGLINTEPENLNVDLEQQTDPQHDGHDYEQEIQKLLDEVAENKDNKHWLHNTQLIHTSIDINPQDFLNDTTSKSAWRNKNTLFFDPRVTLALYLNHIRHQFELPESNQNQISVPFAWSDWIDLTGLNADLEKPLDQRNNCKWVREFSIIESSVPDEVLQCCDNKDITPRMLEQFGFQRHEQLPGFITYGHSVKRAFQKVRLAQAKSYALTHMPNPYSILFLNKDGGTYEVSVDGNEETNGRIVNTGMMNEFVHRNLPKDSKTVPDKWTFDPVTEFKALKKAVKPHILAPEDDVLGMYKTTHKKGTSKALPLPAEAFDYTAANLSRQRILLQRLAGQKDLTKRE
;
A
#
# COMPACT_ATOMS: atom_id res chain seq x y z
N MET A 1 7.48 -58.81 53.77
CA MET A 1 7.96 -57.64 52.98
C MET A 1 8.08 -57.96 51.47
N LEU A 2 7.24 -58.84 50.91
CA LEU A 2 7.32 -59.29 49.49
C LEU A 2 6.07 -58.97 48.64
N GLN A 3 4.96 -58.53 49.25
CA GLN A 3 3.72 -58.22 48.51
C GLN A 3 3.67 -56.81 47.90
N VAL A 4 4.40 -55.84 48.45
CA VAL A 4 4.42 -54.44 47.95
C VAL A 4 5.11 -54.34 46.58
N SER A 5 6.09 -55.21 46.31
CA SER A 5 6.83 -55.25 45.04
C SER A 5 5.94 -55.56 43.84
N ASN A 6 4.90 -56.39 44.02
CA ASN A 6 4.05 -56.81 42.90
C ASN A 6 3.05 -55.73 42.48
N HIS A 7 2.57 -54.91 43.41
CA HIS A 7 1.68 -53.78 43.08
C HIS A 7 2.44 -52.66 42.37
N ILE A 8 3.66 -52.36 42.80
CA ILE A 8 4.50 -51.35 42.14
C ILE A 8 4.86 -51.79 40.72
N LYS A 9 5.22 -53.07 40.51
CA LYS A 9 5.46 -53.62 39.17
C LYS A 9 4.23 -53.54 38.27
N LYS A 10 3.04 -53.81 38.82
CA LYS A 10 1.76 -53.68 38.09
C LYS A 10 1.48 -52.21 37.71
N CYS A 11 1.76 -51.25 38.59
CA CYS A 11 1.60 -49.83 38.28
C CYS A 11 2.56 -49.37 37.17
N PHE A 12 3.82 -49.79 37.19
CA PHE A 12 4.77 -49.46 36.12
C PHE A 12 4.42 -50.13 34.79
N LEU A 13 3.92 -51.38 34.83
CA LEU A 13 3.38 -52.04 33.65
C LEU A 13 2.18 -51.29 33.08
N LEU A 14 1.27 -50.82 33.94
CA LEU A 14 0.09 -50.06 33.51
C LEU A 14 0.48 -48.70 32.89
N LEU A 15 1.46 -48.02 33.48
CA LEU A 15 2.03 -46.77 32.95
C LEU A 15 2.76 -46.99 31.61
N GLY A 16 3.49 -48.09 31.47
CA GLY A 16 4.10 -48.49 30.20
C GLY A 16 3.04 -48.76 29.13
N LEU A 17 1.98 -49.47 29.48
CA LEU A 17 0.88 -49.81 28.57
C LEU A 17 0.10 -48.55 28.15
N LEU A 18 -0.14 -47.62 29.06
CA LEU A 18 -0.74 -46.31 28.75
C LEU A 18 0.14 -45.46 27.83
N ASN A 19 1.46 -45.45 28.04
CA ASN A 19 2.38 -44.75 27.14
C ASN A 19 2.44 -45.40 25.75
N VAL A 20 2.43 -46.73 25.68
CA VAL A 20 2.36 -47.46 24.41
C VAL A 20 1.05 -47.13 23.69
N ILE A 21 -0.11 -47.17 24.37
CA ILE A 21 -1.40 -46.79 23.76
C ILE A 21 -1.35 -45.34 23.29
N TYR A 22 -0.86 -44.41 24.12
CA TYR A 22 -0.74 -42.99 23.75
C TYR A 22 0.13 -42.80 22.51
N PHE A 23 1.31 -43.42 22.46
CA PHE A 23 2.20 -43.34 21.31
C PHE A 23 1.63 -44.05 20.08
N THR A 24 0.91 -45.15 20.26
CA THR A 24 0.27 -45.86 19.14
C THR A 24 -0.87 -45.03 18.56
N VAL A 25 -1.68 -44.38 19.39
CA VAL A 25 -2.73 -43.44 18.96
C VAL A 25 -2.12 -42.20 18.33
N TYR A 26 -1.02 -41.66 18.87
CA TYR A 26 -0.30 -40.54 18.29
C TYR A 26 0.29 -40.88 16.92
N LEU A 27 0.91 -42.06 16.79
CA LEU A 27 1.48 -42.56 15.54
C LEU A 27 0.41 -42.92 14.50
N LEU A 28 -0.71 -43.51 14.93
CA LEU A 28 -1.87 -43.75 14.06
C LEU A 28 -2.49 -42.43 13.61
N LYS A 29 -2.62 -41.43 14.50
CA LYS A 29 -3.13 -40.10 14.15
C LYS A 29 -2.17 -39.35 13.22
N SER A 30 -0.84 -39.54 13.37
CA SER A 30 0.15 -38.99 12.43
C SER A 30 0.20 -39.75 11.11
N GLN A 31 -0.17 -41.04 11.07
CA GLN A 31 -0.27 -41.81 9.82
C GLN A 31 -1.60 -41.56 9.07
N THR A 32 -2.71 -41.29 9.77
CA THR A 32 -3.96 -40.84 9.15
C THR A 32 -3.95 -39.35 8.81
N GLY A 33 -3.05 -38.59 9.44
CA GLY A 33 -2.68 -37.22 9.05
C GLY A 33 -1.53 -37.26 8.05
N SER A 34 -1.73 -37.94 6.92
CA SER A 34 -0.83 -37.87 5.78
C SER A 34 -0.69 -36.41 5.33
N TRP A 35 0.43 -35.80 5.70
CA TRP A 35 0.92 -34.56 5.10
C TRP A 35 1.52 -34.79 3.71
N ASP A 36 1.50 -36.02 3.19
CA ASP A 36 1.81 -36.32 1.78
C ASP A 36 0.61 -36.09 0.85
N GLY A 37 -0.57 -35.73 1.39
CA GLY A 37 -1.75 -35.32 0.63
C GLY A 37 -1.82 -33.82 0.29
N LEU A 38 -0.82 -33.01 0.65
CA LEU A 38 -0.85 -31.55 0.45
C LEU A 38 0.38 -30.97 -0.26
N ILE A 39 1.32 -31.79 -0.74
CA ILE A 39 2.51 -31.31 -1.50
C ILE A 39 2.72 -32.07 -2.84
N ASN A 40 1.91 -33.09 -3.16
CA ASN A 40 1.93 -33.77 -4.46
C ASN A 40 0.56 -33.77 -5.17
N THR A 41 -0.25 -32.73 -4.97
CA THR A 41 -0.97 -32.24 -6.15
C THR A 41 0.12 -31.61 -7.00
N GLU A 42 0.52 -32.30 -8.07
CA GLU A 42 0.92 -31.61 -9.30
C GLU A 42 0.03 -30.37 -9.41
N PRO A 43 0.55 -29.19 -9.80
CA PRO A 43 -0.35 -28.08 -10.11
C PRO A 43 -1.43 -28.71 -10.96
N GLU A 44 -2.70 -28.65 -10.50
CA GLU A 44 -3.81 -28.92 -11.37
C GLU A 44 -3.49 -28.03 -12.54
N ASN A 45 -2.98 -28.65 -13.61
CA ASN A 45 -2.79 -27.96 -14.83
C ASN A 45 -4.19 -27.40 -15.01
N LEU A 46 -4.30 -26.08 -15.02
CA LEU A 46 -5.33 -25.46 -15.82
C LEU A 46 -4.98 -25.85 -17.27
N ASN A 47 -5.06 -27.15 -17.57
CA ASN A 47 -5.67 -27.64 -18.78
C ASN A 47 -7.07 -27.06 -18.68
N VAL A 48 -7.17 -25.79 -19.04
CA VAL A 48 -8.17 -25.42 -20.02
C VAL A 48 -7.89 -26.42 -21.13
N ASP A 49 -8.58 -27.55 -21.06
CA ASP A 49 -8.88 -28.31 -22.24
C ASP A 49 -9.61 -27.29 -23.11
N LEU A 50 -8.83 -26.53 -23.88
CA LEU A 50 -9.17 -26.21 -25.24
C LEU A 50 -9.23 -27.57 -25.95
N GLU A 51 -10.22 -28.38 -25.57
CA GLU A 51 -10.99 -29.05 -26.58
C GLU A 51 -11.23 -27.96 -27.60
N GLN A 52 -10.61 -28.13 -28.77
CA GLN A 52 -11.21 -27.64 -29.99
C GLN A 52 -12.63 -28.19 -29.95
N GLN A 53 -13.53 -27.47 -29.28
CA GLN A 53 -14.92 -27.46 -29.59
C GLN A 53 -14.90 -27.11 -31.06
N THR A 54 -15.01 -28.16 -31.88
CA THR A 54 -15.52 -28.06 -33.22
C THR A 54 -16.64 -27.05 -33.15
N ASP A 55 -16.39 -25.91 -33.79
CA ASP A 55 -17.29 -24.78 -34.01
C ASP A 55 -18.72 -25.19 -33.62
N PRO A 56 -19.21 -24.83 -32.41
CA PRO A 56 -20.61 -25.04 -32.12
C PRO A 56 -21.33 -24.37 -33.27
N GLN A 57 -22.20 -25.12 -33.95
CA GLN A 57 -23.05 -24.59 -35.01
C GLN A 57 -23.39 -23.17 -34.64
N HIS A 58 -23.10 -22.23 -35.53
CA HIS A 58 -23.32 -20.81 -35.33
C HIS A 58 -24.83 -20.63 -35.13
N ASP A 59 -25.31 -20.87 -33.91
CA ASP A 59 -26.59 -20.46 -33.39
C ASP A 59 -26.60 -18.98 -33.76
N GLY A 60 -27.55 -18.54 -34.57
CA GLY A 60 -27.62 -17.17 -35.10
C GLY A 60 -27.84 -16.09 -34.02
N HIS A 61 -27.31 -16.32 -32.83
CA HIS A 61 -27.21 -15.41 -31.71
C HIS A 61 -26.20 -14.32 -32.06
N ASP A 62 -26.74 -13.14 -32.28
CA ASP A 62 -25.97 -11.94 -32.54
C ASP A 62 -25.39 -11.41 -31.22
N TYR A 63 -24.24 -11.98 -30.83
CA TYR A 63 -23.50 -11.54 -29.64
C TYR A 63 -23.08 -10.07 -29.74
N GLU A 64 -22.87 -9.53 -30.95
CA GLU A 64 -22.51 -8.13 -31.14
C GLU A 64 -23.66 -7.22 -30.70
N GLN A 65 -24.90 -7.56 -31.10
CA GLN A 65 -26.09 -6.84 -30.67
C GLN A 65 -26.34 -6.95 -29.15
N GLU A 66 -26.11 -8.11 -28.56
CA GLU A 66 -26.28 -8.31 -27.12
C GLU A 66 -25.24 -7.55 -26.29
N ILE A 67 -23.97 -7.58 -26.71
CA ILE A 67 -22.90 -6.78 -26.10
C ILE A 67 -23.21 -5.29 -26.24
N GLN A 68 -23.65 -4.83 -27.41
CA GLN A 68 -23.98 -3.43 -27.63
C GLN A 68 -25.12 -2.98 -26.70
N LYS A 69 -26.15 -3.80 -26.53
CA LYS A 69 -27.25 -3.52 -25.61
C LYS A 69 -26.77 -3.38 -24.16
N LEU A 70 -25.84 -4.23 -23.71
CA LEU A 70 -25.25 -4.12 -22.38
C LEU A 70 -24.40 -2.86 -22.24
N LEU A 71 -23.62 -2.49 -23.26
CA LEU A 71 -22.83 -1.25 -23.27
C LEU A 71 -23.74 -0.01 -23.23
N ASP A 72 -24.85 -0.04 -23.96
CA ASP A 72 -25.84 1.05 -23.98
C ASP A 72 -26.52 1.18 -22.61
N GLU A 73 -26.88 0.08 -21.94
CA GLU A 73 -27.44 0.11 -20.57
C GLU A 73 -26.46 0.73 -19.57
N VAL A 74 -25.18 0.37 -19.68
CA VAL A 74 -24.11 0.93 -18.85
C VAL A 74 -23.92 2.42 -19.15
N ALA A 75 -23.97 2.83 -20.42
CA ALA A 75 -23.84 4.22 -20.85
C ALA A 75 -25.04 5.09 -20.42
N GLU A 76 -26.26 4.54 -20.48
CA GLU A 76 -27.47 5.19 -19.96
C GLU A 76 -27.39 5.41 -18.45
N ASN A 77 -26.68 4.53 -17.73
CA ASN A 77 -26.41 4.61 -16.29
C ASN A 77 -27.69 4.95 -15.48
N LYS A 78 -28.81 4.29 -15.83
CA LYS A 78 -30.09 4.48 -15.13
C LYS A 78 -29.90 4.24 -13.63
N ASP A 79 -30.49 5.13 -12.83
CA ASP A 79 -30.40 5.13 -11.36
C ASP A 79 -28.96 5.17 -10.80
N ASN A 80 -27.99 5.62 -11.60
CA ASN A 80 -26.58 5.71 -11.24
C ASN A 80 -25.95 4.36 -10.83
N LYS A 81 -26.50 3.24 -11.31
CA LYS A 81 -26.03 1.87 -11.00
C LYS A 81 -24.64 1.58 -11.54
N HIS A 82 -24.28 2.22 -12.65
CA HIS A 82 -23.01 2.09 -13.37
C HIS A 82 -22.12 3.33 -13.19
N TRP A 83 -22.21 4.01 -12.04
CA TRP A 83 -21.44 5.23 -11.76
C TRP A 83 -19.93 5.09 -11.98
N LEU A 84 -19.37 3.89 -11.83
CA LEU A 84 -17.96 3.58 -12.12
C LEU A 84 -17.57 3.74 -13.61
N HIS A 85 -18.54 3.70 -14.53
CA HIS A 85 -18.30 3.99 -15.94
C HIS A 85 -18.09 5.50 -16.19
N ASN A 86 -18.66 6.37 -15.33
CA ASN A 86 -18.43 7.81 -15.49
C ASN A 86 -17.00 8.16 -15.07
N THR A 87 -16.10 8.22 -16.05
CA THR A 87 -14.68 8.58 -15.87
C THR A 87 -14.43 10.08 -15.99
N GLN A 88 -15.48 10.91 -16.14
CA GLN A 88 -15.31 12.35 -16.19
C GLN A 88 -14.79 12.87 -14.86
N LEU A 89 -13.74 13.68 -14.92
CA LEU A 89 -13.19 14.36 -13.75
C LEU A 89 -14.13 15.48 -13.33
N ILE A 90 -14.89 15.25 -12.26
CA ILE A 90 -15.75 16.24 -11.58
C ILE A 90 -15.13 16.64 -10.25
N HIS A 91 -15.47 17.84 -9.76
CA HIS A 91 -14.99 18.37 -8.46
C HIS A 91 -13.46 18.35 -8.29
N THR A 92 -12.74 18.70 -9.35
CA THR A 92 -11.27 18.57 -9.41
C THR A 92 -10.53 19.52 -8.47
N SER A 93 -11.18 20.59 -8.03
CA SER A 93 -10.60 21.57 -7.13
C SER A 93 -11.18 21.53 -5.73
N ILE A 94 -10.39 22.03 -4.77
CA ILE A 94 -10.81 22.28 -3.38
C ILE A 94 -10.26 23.61 -2.90
N ASP A 95 -11.05 24.29 -2.07
CA ASP A 95 -10.59 25.47 -1.36
C ASP A 95 -10.22 25.13 0.10
N ILE A 96 -8.99 25.43 0.50
CA ILE A 96 -8.53 25.28 1.88
C ILE A 96 -7.80 26.54 2.35
N ASN A 97 -7.61 26.68 3.66
CA ASN A 97 -6.70 27.69 4.20
C ASN A 97 -5.25 27.17 4.15
N PRO A 98 -4.38 27.70 3.29
CA PRO A 98 -2.99 27.24 3.19
C PRO A 98 -2.19 27.52 4.47
N GLN A 99 -2.57 28.52 5.27
CA GLN A 99 -1.88 28.87 6.51
C GLN A 99 -1.94 27.74 7.56
N ASP A 100 -2.97 26.88 7.50
CA ASP A 100 -3.07 25.72 8.37
C ASP A 100 -2.03 24.62 8.07
N PHE A 101 -1.35 24.69 6.92
CA PHE A 101 -0.42 23.68 6.43
C PHE A 101 1.04 24.17 6.34
N LEU A 102 1.31 25.42 6.70
CA LEU A 102 2.67 25.96 6.75
C LEU A 102 3.48 25.27 7.86
N ASN A 103 4.74 24.93 7.58
CA ASN A 103 5.57 24.16 8.52
C ASN A 103 6.32 25.03 9.55
N ASP A 104 6.41 26.34 9.30
CA ASP A 104 7.11 27.37 10.08
C ASP A 104 6.20 28.11 11.08
N THR A 105 4.94 27.71 11.19
CA THR A 105 3.98 28.33 12.10
C THR A 105 3.98 27.69 13.50
N THR A 106 3.79 28.53 14.52
CA THR A 106 3.54 28.11 15.91
C THR A 106 2.06 28.01 16.23
N SER A 107 1.17 28.27 15.26
CA SER A 107 -0.27 28.26 15.48
C SER A 107 -0.76 26.88 15.95
N LYS A 108 -1.59 26.88 17.00
CA LYS A 108 -2.30 25.66 17.45
C LYS A 108 -3.29 25.13 16.40
N SER A 109 -3.75 25.98 15.48
CA SER A 109 -4.66 25.56 14.40
C SER A 109 -3.97 24.79 13.28
N ALA A 110 -2.64 24.91 13.19
CA ALA A 110 -1.86 24.28 12.13
C ALA A 110 -1.88 22.74 12.24
N TRP A 111 -1.97 22.06 11.11
CA TRP A 111 -2.10 20.62 11.03
C TRP A 111 -0.91 19.86 11.61
N ARG A 112 0.31 20.41 11.50
CA ARG A 112 1.50 19.90 12.18
C ARG A 112 1.30 19.79 13.70
N ASN A 113 0.55 20.72 14.29
CA ASN A 113 0.34 20.82 15.73
C ASN A 113 -0.92 20.09 16.21
N LYS A 114 -1.78 19.64 15.28
CA LYS A 114 -2.98 18.86 15.58
C LYS A 114 -2.63 17.38 15.80
N ASN A 115 -3.50 16.71 16.55
CA ASN A 115 -3.43 15.27 16.76
C ASN A 115 -4.19 14.50 15.68
N THR A 116 -5.05 15.18 14.92
CA THR A 116 -5.85 14.63 13.83
C THR A 116 -5.10 14.65 12.50
N LEU A 117 -5.45 13.72 11.62
CA LEU A 117 -4.98 13.63 10.25
C LEU A 117 -5.92 14.38 9.30
N PHE A 118 -5.35 14.93 8.24
CA PHE A 118 -6.07 15.51 7.11
C PHE A 118 -5.74 14.68 5.87
N PHE A 119 -6.75 14.44 5.03
CA PHE A 119 -6.56 13.81 3.73
C PHE A 119 -7.48 14.47 2.71
N ASP A 120 -6.89 15.01 1.65
CA ASP A 120 -7.61 15.32 0.43
C ASP A 120 -6.66 15.12 -0.76
N PRO A 121 -6.96 14.22 -1.70
CA PRO A 121 -6.05 13.91 -2.80
C PRO A 121 -5.83 15.12 -3.71
N ARG A 122 -6.75 16.10 -3.75
CA ARG A 122 -6.60 17.29 -4.58
C ARG A 122 -5.52 18.23 -4.04
N VAL A 123 -5.39 18.32 -2.72
CA VAL A 123 -4.31 19.09 -2.08
C VAL A 123 -2.98 18.38 -2.30
N THR A 124 -2.91 17.08 -1.98
CA THR A 124 -1.69 16.27 -2.16
C THR A 124 -1.20 16.34 -3.60
N LEU A 125 -2.04 16.01 -4.58
CA LEU A 125 -1.62 15.98 -5.98
C LEU A 125 -1.22 17.37 -6.50
N ALA A 126 -1.96 18.43 -6.15
CA ALA A 126 -1.61 19.79 -6.59
C ALA A 126 -0.23 20.21 -6.08
N LEU A 127 0.07 19.95 -4.79
CA LEU A 127 1.35 20.29 -4.18
C LEU A 127 2.50 19.48 -4.80
N TYR A 128 2.34 18.16 -4.96
CA TYR A 128 3.37 17.32 -5.57
C TYR A 128 3.62 17.70 -7.02
N LEU A 129 2.58 17.87 -7.84
CA LEU A 129 2.73 18.23 -9.25
C LEU A 129 3.41 19.60 -9.41
N ASN A 130 3.05 20.58 -8.57
CA ASN A 130 3.71 21.87 -8.56
C ASN A 130 5.18 21.75 -8.15
N HIS A 131 5.47 21.01 -7.08
CA HIS A 131 6.83 20.82 -6.58
C HIS A 131 7.73 20.12 -7.62
N ILE A 132 7.23 19.02 -8.22
CA ILE A 132 7.91 18.28 -9.28
C ILE A 132 8.21 19.18 -10.48
N ARG A 133 7.22 19.94 -10.97
CA ARG A 133 7.39 20.87 -12.10
C ARG A 133 8.58 21.79 -11.89
N HIS A 134 8.68 22.42 -10.72
CA HIS A 134 9.74 23.38 -10.46
C HIS A 134 11.10 22.72 -10.27
N GLN A 135 11.18 21.51 -9.73
CA GLN A 135 12.46 20.78 -9.69
C GLN A 135 13.01 20.51 -11.10
N PHE A 136 12.14 20.13 -12.05
CA PHE A 136 12.52 19.94 -13.45
C PHE A 136 12.98 21.23 -14.16
N GLU A 137 12.54 22.40 -13.69
CA GLU A 137 12.91 23.71 -14.27
C GLU A 137 14.27 24.22 -13.77
N LEU A 138 14.87 23.60 -12.74
CA LEU A 138 16.15 24.03 -12.20
C LEU A 138 17.30 23.78 -13.20
N PRO A 139 18.22 24.74 -13.43
CA PRO A 139 19.28 24.62 -14.43
C PRO A 139 20.25 23.44 -14.22
N GLU A 140 20.39 22.98 -12.98
CA GLU A 140 21.27 21.88 -12.58
C GLU A 140 20.52 20.55 -12.38
N SER A 141 19.21 20.50 -12.67
CA SER A 141 18.44 19.27 -12.53
C SER A 141 18.86 18.28 -13.61
N ASN A 142 19.61 17.25 -13.22
CA ASN A 142 19.60 15.99 -13.95
C ASN A 142 18.20 15.41 -13.80
N GLN A 143 17.46 15.24 -14.91
CA GLN A 143 16.09 14.71 -14.93
C GLN A 143 15.93 13.38 -14.17
N ASN A 144 17.04 12.66 -13.95
CA ASN A 144 17.10 11.39 -13.23
C ASN A 144 17.26 11.51 -11.70
N GLN A 145 17.28 12.72 -11.12
CA GLN A 145 17.54 12.95 -9.69
C GLN A 145 16.40 13.66 -8.96
N ILE A 146 15.23 13.81 -9.58
CA ILE A 146 14.10 14.47 -8.93
C ILE A 146 13.55 13.56 -7.85
N SER A 147 13.46 14.11 -6.65
CA SER A 147 12.99 13.40 -5.48
C SER A 147 11.94 14.20 -4.74
N VAL A 148 11.01 13.49 -4.11
CA VAL A 148 9.92 14.11 -3.34
C VAL A 148 9.85 13.49 -1.96
N PRO A 149 9.52 14.27 -0.91
CA PRO A 149 9.20 13.68 0.38
C PRO A 149 7.93 12.83 0.25
N PHE A 150 7.77 11.84 1.14
CA PHE A 150 6.61 10.95 1.09
C PHE A 150 6.10 10.58 2.47
N ALA A 151 4.78 10.48 2.57
CA ALA A 151 4.06 9.96 3.72
C ALA A 151 2.77 9.28 3.28
N TRP A 152 2.51 8.06 3.75
CA TRP A 152 1.24 7.37 3.46
C TRP A 152 0.00 8.14 3.94
N SER A 153 0.13 8.98 4.98
CA SER A 153 -0.98 9.82 5.45
C SER A 153 -1.47 10.85 4.44
N ASP A 154 -0.64 11.20 3.46
CA ASP A 154 -0.97 12.21 2.46
C ASP A 154 -1.54 11.57 1.18
N TRP A 155 -1.24 10.28 0.96
CA TRP A 155 -1.62 9.52 -0.24
C TRP A 155 -2.80 8.55 -0.02
N ILE A 156 -3.08 8.16 1.22
CA ILE A 156 -4.19 7.29 1.58
C ILE A 156 -5.03 7.97 2.67
N ASP A 157 -6.34 7.80 2.60
CA ASP A 157 -7.23 8.24 3.67
C ASP A 157 -7.00 7.48 4.98
N LEU A 158 -6.25 8.09 5.88
CA LEU A 158 -6.05 7.60 7.25
C LEU A 158 -6.95 8.30 8.29
N THR A 159 -7.83 9.22 7.86
CA THR A 159 -8.70 10.01 8.76
C THR A 159 -9.69 9.17 9.56
N GLY A 160 -9.93 7.92 9.15
CA GLY A 160 -10.65 6.94 9.97
C GLY A 160 -10.03 6.68 11.35
N LEU A 161 -8.76 7.06 11.57
CA LEU A 161 -8.11 7.04 12.88
C LEU A 161 -8.47 8.26 13.75
N ASN A 162 -9.01 9.34 13.18
CA ASN A 162 -9.29 10.60 13.89
C ASN A 162 -10.25 10.41 15.06
N ALA A 163 -11.24 9.52 14.93
CA ALA A 163 -12.17 9.20 16.01
C ALA A 163 -11.47 8.67 17.27
N ASP A 164 -10.27 8.09 17.13
CA ASP A 164 -9.43 7.70 18.26
C ASP A 164 -8.42 8.80 18.63
N LEU A 165 -7.82 9.47 17.63
CA LEU A 165 -6.84 10.56 17.83
C LEU A 165 -7.44 11.81 18.52
N GLU A 166 -8.74 12.03 18.42
CA GLU A 166 -9.45 13.12 19.12
C GLU A 166 -9.58 12.86 20.62
N LYS A 167 -9.47 11.60 21.06
CA LYS A 167 -9.57 11.24 22.46
C LYS A 167 -8.27 11.53 23.22
N PRO A 168 -8.34 11.79 24.54
CA PRO A 168 -7.19 11.69 25.45
C PRO A 168 -6.49 10.34 25.32
N LEU A 169 -5.15 10.31 25.46
CA LEU A 169 -4.33 9.10 25.22
C LEU A 169 -4.77 7.89 26.05
N ASP A 170 -5.18 8.10 27.29
CA ASP A 170 -5.65 7.08 28.23
C ASP A 170 -7.00 6.44 27.83
N GLN A 171 -7.75 7.10 26.94
CA GLN A 171 -9.06 6.66 26.44
C GLN A 171 -9.01 6.06 25.02
N ARG A 172 -7.82 6.01 24.43
CA ARG A 172 -7.62 5.46 23.08
C ARG A 172 -7.65 3.94 23.10
N ASN A 173 -8.05 3.35 21.97
CA ASN A 173 -7.97 1.90 21.81
C ASN A 173 -6.49 1.47 21.89
N ASN A 174 -6.22 0.35 22.56
CA ASN A 174 -4.87 -0.17 22.78
C ASN A 174 -4.77 -1.64 22.31
N CYS A 175 -3.63 -2.30 22.50
CA CYS A 175 -3.45 -3.69 22.06
C CYS A 175 -4.38 -4.68 22.77
N LYS A 176 -4.82 -4.37 24.00
CA LYS A 176 -5.87 -5.15 24.68
C LYS A 176 -7.20 -5.10 23.92
N TRP A 177 -7.59 -3.92 23.42
CA TRP A 177 -8.76 -3.79 22.54
C TRP A 177 -8.60 -4.62 21.25
N VAL A 178 -7.41 -4.58 20.64
CA VAL A 178 -7.13 -5.42 19.46
C VAL A 178 -7.32 -6.90 19.77
N ARG A 179 -6.81 -7.38 20.91
CA ARG A 179 -6.96 -8.79 21.36
C ARG A 179 -8.43 -9.16 21.58
N GLU A 180 -9.17 -8.33 22.33
CA GLU A 180 -10.57 -8.56 22.69
C GLU A 180 -11.47 -8.74 21.46
N PHE A 181 -11.19 -7.95 20.41
CA PHE A 181 -11.96 -7.95 19.18
C PHE A 181 -11.28 -8.75 18.05
N SER A 182 -10.34 -9.63 18.40
CA SER A 182 -9.75 -10.62 17.50
C SER A 182 -10.23 -12.03 17.85
N ILE A 183 -10.40 -12.88 16.83
CA ILE A 183 -10.77 -14.29 16.98
C ILE A 183 -9.49 -15.07 17.33
N ILE A 184 -9.10 -15.00 18.60
CA ILE A 184 -7.86 -15.57 19.13
C ILE A 184 -8.17 -16.28 20.45
N GLU A 185 -7.65 -17.51 20.59
CA GLU A 185 -7.74 -18.24 21.85
C GLU A 185 -6.88 -17.56 22.92
N SER A 186 -7.35 -17.55 24.17
CA SER A 186 -6.66 -16.88 25.28
C SER A 186 -5.25 -17.41 25.55
N SER A 187 -4.95 -18.65 25.12
CA SER A 187 -3.65 -19.31 25.23
C SER A 187 -2.61 -18.79 24.23
N VAL A 188 -3.01 -18.08 23.17
CA VAL A 188 -2.10 -17.60 22.13
C VAL A 188 -1.36 -16.35 22.61
N PRO A 189 -0.02 -16.31 22.50
CA PRO A 189 0.77 -15.14 22.90
C PRO A 189 0.41 -13.86 22.13
N ASP A 190 0.58 -12.69 22.76
CA ASP A 190 0.22 -11.38 22.19
C ASP A 190 1.08 -11.00 20.98
N GLU A 191 2.25 -11.60 20.81
CA GLU A 191 3.15 -11.35 19.68
C GLU A 191 2.48 -11.69 18.34
N VAL A 192 1.49 -12.58 18.33
CA VAL A 192 0.70 -12.94 17.13
C VAL A 192 -0.20 -11.77 16.65
N LEU A 193 -0.46 -10.79 17.51
CA LEU A 193 -1.19 -9.58 17.17
C LEU A 193 -0.35 -8.58 16.40
N GLN A 194 0.98 -8.65 16.51
CA GLN A 194 1.91 -7.68 15.92
C GLN A 194 1.55 -6.24 16.30
N CYS A 195 1.24 -6.03 17.59
CA CYS A 195 0.70 -4.79 18.15
C CYS A 195 1.62 -4.26 19.26
N CYS A 196 1.80 -2.94 19.31
CA CYS A 196 2.53 -2.23 20.36
C CYS A 196 1.64 -1.12 20.93
N ASP A 197 1.51 -1.02 22.25
CA ASP A 197 0.74 0.07 22.86
C ASP A 197 1.47 1.40 22.65
N ASN A 198 0.72 2.49 22.51
CA ASN A 198 1.29 3.81 22.28
C ASN A 198 2.28 4.24 23.39
N LYS A 199 1.98 3.91 24.64
CA LYS A 199 2.84 4.19 25.81
C LYS A 199 4.21 3.50 25.73
N ASP A 200 4.34 2.43 24.96
CA ASP A 200 5.57 1.64 24.83
C ASP A 200 6.42 2.11 23.64
N ILE A 201 5.94 3.11 22.88
CA ILE A 201 6.69 3.74 21.79
C ILE A 201 7.79 4.63 22.39
N THR A 202 9.03 4.43 21.97
CA THR A 202 10.14 5.26 22.43
C THR A 202 10.21 6.59 21.68
N PRO A 203 10.86 7.63 22.23
CA PRO A 203 11.10 8.89 21.50
C PRO A 203 11.79 8.69 20.14
N ARG A 204 12.72 7.73 20.06
CA ARG A 204 13.40 7.37 18.80
C ARG A 204 12.42 6.79 17.77
N MET A 205 11.49 5.94 18.21
CA MET A 205 10.46 5.40 17.31
C MET A 205 9.51 6.51 16.85
N LEU A 206 9.11 7.43 17.72
CA LEU A 206 8.30 8.59 17.34
C LEU A 206 8.97 9.41 16.24
N GLU A 207 10.25 9.72 16.41
CA GLU A 207 11.06 10.45 15.43
C GLU A 207 11.15 9.70 14.09
N GLN A 208 11.40 8.39 14.13
CA GLN A 208 11.41 7.54 12.94
C GLN A 208 10.06 7.55 12.20
N PHE A 209 8.95 7.53 12.95
CA PHE A 209 7.61 7.66 12.40
C PHE A 209 7.28 9.11 11.97
N GLY A 210 8.20 10.06 12.17
CA GLY A 210 8.09 11.50 11.93
C GLY A 210 6.95 12.19 12.67
N PHE A 211 6.71 11.75 13.91
CA PHE A 211 5.84 12.42 14.87
C PHE A 211 6.65 12.98 16.03
N GLN A 212 6.16 14.06 16.63
CA GLN A 212 6.83 14.72 17.75
C GLN A 212 6.26 14.28 19.09
N ARG A 213 5.00 13.82 19.10
CA ARG A 213 4.26 13.52 20.33
C ARG A 213 3.41 12.27 20.18
N HIS A 214 3.28 11.54 21.28
CA HIS A 214 2.44 10.35 21.40
C HIS A 214 0.98 10.61 21.00
N GLU A 215 0.47 11.81 21.30
CA GLU A 215 -0.90 12.23 20.98
C GLU A 215 -1.18 12.28 19.48
N GLN A 216 -0.16 12.30 18.63
CA GLN A 216 -0.29 12.26 17.17
C GLN A 216 -0.44 10.84 16.61
N LEU A 217 -0.33 9.81 17.47
CA LEU A 217 -0.46 8.41 17.10
C LEU A 217 -1.66 7.76 17.80
N PRO A 218 -2.33 6.77 17.18
CA PRO A 218 -3.41 6.01 17.83
C PRO A 218 -2.93 5.33 19.12
N GLY A 219 -3.86 4.89 19.99
CA GLY A 219 -3.50 4.28 21.27
C GLY A 219 -2.76 2.92 21.17
N PHE A 220 -2.70 2.35 19.97
CA PHE A 220 -1.80 1.26 19.61
C PHE A 220 -1.22 1.48 18.21
N ILE A 221 -0.10 0.84 17.92
CA ILE A 221 0.44 0.70 16.58
C ILE A 221 0.54 -0.77 16.15
N THR A 222 0.34 -1.03 14.86
CA THR A 222 0.56 -2.36 14.27
C THR A 222 1.85 -2.34 13.46
N TYR A 223 2.75 -3.29 13.71
CA TYR A 223 4.07 -3.36 13.07
C TYR A 223 4.23 -4.54 12.10
N GLY A 224 3.19 -5.36 11.94
CA GLY A 224 3.22 -6.51 11.04
C GLY A 224 1.85 -7.10 10.74
N HIS A 225 1.84 -8.16 9.92
CA HIS A 225 0.61 -8.84 9.54
C HIS A 225 0.15 -9.80 10.65
N SER A 226 -1.01 -9.53 11.23
CA SER A 226 -1.65 -10.49 12.14
C SER A 226 -2.43 -11.55 11.37
N VAL A 227 -2.02 -12.81 11.50
CA VAL A 227 -2.63 -13.97 10.84
C VAL A 227 -4.03 -14.33 11.36
N LYS A 228 -4.46 -13.73 12.47
CA LYS A 228 -5.71 -14.08 13.17
C LYS A 228 -6.83 -13.14 12.75
N ARG A 229 -7.98 -13.70 12.37
CA ARG A 229 -9.18 -12.93 12.00
C ARG A 229 -9.57 -11.97 13.13
N ALA A 230 -10.08 -10.80 12.78
CA ALA A 230 -10.62 -9.83 13.72
C ALA A 230 -11.84 -9.15 13.11
N PHE A 231 -12.65 -8.47 13.94
CA PHE A 231 -13.77 -7.69 13.45
C PHE A 231 -13.30 -6.60 12.47
N GLN A 232 -14.15 -6.24 11.51
CA GLN A 232 -13.80 -5.29 10.43
C GLN A 232 -13.21 -3.98 10.96
N LYS A 233 -13.79 -3.41 12.02
CA LYS A 233 -13.31 -2.17 12.65
C LYS A 233 -11.87 -2.29 13.15
N VAL A 234 -11.53 -3.40 13.79
CA VAL A 234 -10.16 -3.68 14.27
C VAL A 234 -9.22 -3.85 13.09
N ARG A 235 -9.61 -4.62 12.08
CA ARG A 235 -8.78 -4.82 10.89
C ARG A 235 -8.47 -3.53 10.15
N LEU A 236 -9.46 -2.65 10.00
CA LEU A 236 -9.26 -1.32 9.42
C LEU A 236 -8.33 -0.47 10.28
N ALA A 237 -8.49 -0.48 11.60
CA ALA A 237 -7.61 0.26 12.51
C ALA A 237 -6.16 -0.26 12.47
N GLN A 238 -5.96 -1.58 12.47
CA GLN A 238 -4.64 -2.22 12.29
C GLN A 238 -4.00 -1.82 10.97
N ALA A 239 -4.73 -1.92 9.86
CA ALA A 239 -4.22 -1.59 8.53
C ALA A 239 -3.82 -0.11 8.41
N LYS A 240 -4.69 0.81 8.87
CA LYS A 240 -4.40 2.25 8.85
C LYS A 240 -3.25 2.63 9.78
N SER A 241 -3.17 1.99 10.95
CA SER A 241 -2.08 2.19 11.89
C SER A 241 -0.73 1.70 11.32
N TYR A 242 -0.72 0.53 10.66
CA TYR A 242 0.45 0.02 9.94
C TYR A 242 0.88 0.99 8.83
N ALA A 243 -0.06 1.45 7.99
CA ALA A 243 0.20 2.45 6.95
C ALA A 243 0.80 3.75 7.51
N LEU A 244 0.33 4.19 8.70
CA LEU A 244 0.81 5.42 9.34
C LEU A 244 2.25 5.33 9.87
N THR A 245 2.74 4.13 10.21
CA THR A 245 3.96 3.97 11.02
C THR A 245 5.00 2.99 10.47
N HIS A 246 4.60 1.86 9.90
CA HIS A 246 5.50 0.75 9.55
C HIS A 246 5.45 0.36 8.08
N MET A 247 4.48 0.85 7.30
CA MET A 247 4.43 0.56 5.88
C MET A 247 5.60 1.27 5.18
N PRO A 248 6.45 0.54 4.45
CA PRO A 248 7.60 1.14 3.80
C PRO A 248 7.13 2.13 2.73
N ASN A 249 7.91 3.20 2.56
CA ASN A 249 7.70 4.15 1.48
C ASN A 249 8.00 3.49 0.13
N PRO A 250 7.27 3.85 -0.94
CA PRO A 250 7.57 3.35 -2.29
C PRO A 250 8.92 3.91 -2.76
N TYR A 251 9.60 3.19 -3.67
CA TYR A 251 10.88 3.64 -4.20
C TYR A 251 10.74 4.84 -5.16
N SER A 252 9.67 4.86 -5.95
CA SER A 252 9.36 5.93 -6.89
C SER A 252 7.84 6.12 -7.03
N ILE A 253 7.45 7.29 -7.51
CA ILE A 253 6.09 7.63 -7.90
C ILE A 253 6.07 7.83 -9.41
N LEU A 254 5.12 7.18 -10.08
CA LEU A 254 4.94 7.23 -11.52
C LEU A 254 3.60 7.89 -11.88
N PHE A 255 3.65 9.01 -12.59
CA PHE A 255 2.47 9.65 -13.16
C PHE A 255 2.30 9.23 -14.62
N LEU A 256 1.21 8.52 -14.89
CA LEU A 256 0.84 8.09 -16.24
C LEU A 256 0.12 9.23 -16.98
N ASN A 257 0.39 9.35 -18.29
CA ASN A 257 -0.21 10.35 -19.15
C ASN A 257 -0.87 9.72 -20.38
N LYS A 258 -2.04 10.22 -20.77
CA LYS A 258 -2.79 9.73 -21.94
C LYS A 258 -2.08 9.99 -23.27
N ASP A 259 -1.20 10.99 -23.35
CA ASP A 259 -0.50 11.34 -24.59
C ASP A 259 0.79 10.51 -24.78
N GLY A 260 1.02 9.51 -23.92
CA GLY A 260 2.21 8.68 -23.89
C GLY A 260 3.30 9.23 -22.95
N GLY A 261 4.24 8.33 -22.62
CA GLY A 261 5.32 8.58 -21.67
C GLY A 261 4.84 8.68 -20.22
N THR A 262 5.79 8.87 -19.31
CA THR A 262 5.55 8.93 -17.86
C THR A 262 6.39 10.02 -17.19
N TYR A 263 5.93 10.51 -16.03
CA TYR A 263 6.78 11.29 -15.14
C TYR A 263 7.12 10.42 -13.94
N GLU A 264 8.39 10.05 -13.80
CA GLU A 264 8.88 9.27 -12.68
C GLU A 264 9.68 10.19 -11.75
N VAL A 265 9.42 10.07 -10.45
CA VAL A 265 10.17 10.77 -9.41
C VAL A 265 10.56 9.78 -8.32
N SER A 266 11.77 9.93 -7.80
CA SER A 266 12.22 9.14 -6.66
C SER A 266 11.55 9.63 -5.37
N VAL A 267 11.45 8.78 -4.37
CA VAL A 267 11.03 9.18 -3.02
C VAL A 267 12.26 9.43 -2.16
N ASP A 268 12.29 10.58 -1.48
CA ASP A 268 13.35 10.94 -0.54
C ASP A 268 13.37 9.98 0.67
N GLY A 269 14.58 9.55 1.05
CA GLY A 269 14.91 9.03 2.38
C GLY A 269 13.91 8.00 2.95
N ASN A 270 14.05 6.74 2.56
CA ASN A 270 13.15 5.66 3.03
C ASN A 270 13.14 5.34 4.54
N GLU A 271 13.91 6.02 5.42
CA GLU A 271 14.08 5.50 6.80
C GLU A 271 14.15 6.49 7.99
N GLU A 272 14.30 7.81 7.83
CA GLU A 272 14.60 8.65 9.02
C GLU A 272 13.58 9.73 9.38
N THR A 273 12.74 10.21 8.47
CA THR A 273 11.64 11.11 8.83
C THR A 273 10.44 10.93 7.90
N ASN A 274 9.25 10.77 8.49
CA ASN A 274 7.99 10.77 7.75
C ASN A 274 7.82 12.12 7.01
N GLY A 275 7.89 12.08 5.68
CA GLY A 275 7.88 13.24 4.79
C GLY A 275 6.49 13.84 4.58
N ARG A 276 5.71 13.99 5.66
CA ARG A 276 4.36 14.57 5.59
C ARG A 276 4.44 15.99 5.06
N ILE A 277 3.53 16.38 4.18
CA ILE A 277 3.43 17.74 3.60
C ILE A 277 3.51 18.83 4.67
N VAL A 278 2.84 18.61 5.81
CA VAL A 278 2.79 19.55 6.95
C VAL A 278 4.14 19.76 7.66
N ASN A 279 5.12 18.90 7.39
CA ASN A 279 6.46 18.95 7.96
C ASN A 279 7.53 19.35 6.94
N THR A 280 7.32 19.11 5.64
CA THR A 280 8.36 19.25 4.60
C THR A 280 8.52 20.66 4.05
N GLY A 281 7.52 21.53 4.24
CA GLY A 281 7.53 22.89 3.68
C GLY A 281 7.07 22.97 2.23
N MET A 282 6.58 21.87 1.64
CA MET A 282 6.00 21.88 0.29
C MET A 282 4.87 22.91 0.15
N MET A 283 4.05 23.09 1.20
CA MET A 283 3.03 24.14 1.22
C MET A 283 3.66 25.54 1.19
N ASN A 284 4.70 25.78 2.01
CA ASN A 284 5.41 27.05 2.04
C ASN A 284 5.97 27.41 0.66
N GLU A 285 6.61 26.45 -0.01
CA GLU A 285 7.12 26.63 -1.37
C GLU A 285 6.01 26.89 -2.39
N PHE A 286 4.92 26.13 -2.32
CA PHE A 286 3.77 26.32 -3.20
C PHE A 286 3.19 27.73 -3.06
N VAL A 287 2.99 28.20 -1.83
CA VAL A 287 2.52 29.56 -1.57
C VAL A 287 3.54 30.57 -2.10
N HIS A 288 4.83 30.42 -1.79
CA HIS A 288 5.86 31.35 -2.22
C HIS A 288 5.92 31.51 -3.76
N ARG A 289 5.79 30.40 -4.50
CA ARG A 289 5.87 30.39 -5.96
C ARG A 289 4.62 30.93 -6.66
N ASN A 290 3.45 30.74 -6.06
CA ASN A 290 2.16 31.06 -6.70
C ASN A 290 1.50 32.32 -6.13
N LEU A 291 2.05 32.94 -5.06
CA LEU A 291 1.54 34.19 -4.50
C LEU A 291 1.78 35.35 -5.49
N PRO A 292 0.75 36.15 -5.83
CA PRO A 292 0.93 37.35 -6.63
C PRO A 292 1.99 38.27 -6.02
N LYS A 293 2.87 38.85 -6.85
CA LYS A 293 4.01 39.67 -6.40
C LYS A 293 3.59 40.91 -5.59
N ASP A 294 2.38 41.39 -5.80
CA ASP A 294 1.75 42.51 -5.12
C ASP A 294 1.06 42.12 -3.81
N SER A 295 0.84 40.81 -3.57
CA SER A 295 0.26 40.34 -2.31
C SER A 295 1.32 40.30 -1.21
N LYS A 296 1.00 40.93 -0.08
CA LYS A 296 1.84 40.92 1.14
C LYS A 296 1.48 39.80 2.12
N THR A 297 0.34 39.15 1.93
CA THR A 297 -0.19 38.16 2.87
C THR A 297 -0.70 36.93 2.14
N VAL A 298 -0.60 35.78 2.80
CA VAL A 298 -1.17 34.52 2.30
C VAL A 298 -2.70 34.60 2.50
N PRO A 299 -3.52 34.31 1.48
CA PRO A 299 -4.97 34.37 1.63
C PRO A 299 -5.47 33.26 2.56
N ASP A 300 -6.59 33.53 3.25
CA ASP A 300 -7.27 32.54 4.11
C ASP A 300 -7.95 31.42 3.32
N LYS A 301 -8.04 31.57 2.00
CA LYS A 301 -8.67 30.63 1.09
C LYS A 301 -7.87 30.53 -0.20
N TRP A 302 -7.43 29.33 -0.53
CA TRP A 302 -6.68 29.03 -1.74
C TRP A 302 -7.26 27.82 -2.45
N THR A 303 -7.45 27.93 -3.78
CA THR A 303 -7.97 26.85 -4.61
C THR A 303 -6.83 25.95 -5.10
N PHE A 304 -6.87 24.68 -4.72
CA PHE A 304 -5.95 23.64 -5.19
C PHE A 304 -6.65 22.84 -6.28
N ASP A 305 -6.04 22.75 -7.46
CA ASP A 305 -6.55 21.98 -8.61
C ASP A 305 -5.43 21.19 -9.29
N PRO A 306 -5.32 19.87 -9.03
CA PRO A 306 -4.33 19.02 -9.67
C PRO A 306 -4.41 19.01 -11.20
N VAL A 307 -5.59 19.24 -11.78
CA VAL A 307 -5.73 19.24 -13.24
C VAL A 307 -5.00 20.44 -13.83
N THR A 308 -5.11 21.60 -13.18
CA THR A 308 -4.37 22.81 -13.56
C THR A 308 -2.87 22.61 -13.38
N GLU A 309 -2.43 22.07 -12.24
CA GLU A 309 -1.00 21.80 -12.01
C GLU A 309 -0.42 20.75 -12.97
N PHE A 310 -1.17 19.71 -13.30
CA PHE A 310 -0.73 18.69 -14.25
C PHE A 310 -0.60 19.25 -15.67
N LYS A 311 -1.55 20.10 -16.11
CA LYS A 311 -1.44 20.80 -17.40
C LYS A 311 -0.20 21.71 -17.44
N ALA A 312 0.10 22.39 -16.33
CA ALA A 312 1.29 23.21 -16.22
C ALA A 312 2.58 22.37 -16.26
N LEU A 313 2.63 21.24 -15.54
CA LEU A 313 3.74 20.28 -15.62
C LEU A 313 3.98 19.83 -17.07
N LYS A 314 2.93 19.41 -17.78
CA LYS A 314 3.03 18.95 -19.17
C LYS A 314 3.54 20.01 -20.14
N LYS A 315 3.25 21.28 -19.86
CA LYS A 315 3.72 22.40 -20.66
C LYS A 315 5.22 22.67 -20.43
N ALA A 316 5.68 22.51 -19.20
CA ALA A 316 7.06 22.78 -18.80
C ALA A 316 8.01 21.60 -19.07
N VAL A 317 7.52 20.36 -18.90
CA VAL A 317 8.35 19.15 -18.85
C VAL A 317 7.82 18.10 -19.81
N LYS A 318 8.70 17.60 -20.69
CA LYS A 318 8.39 16.48 -21.56
C LYS A 318 8.39 15.18 -20.75
N PRO A 319 7.38 14.30 -20.91
CA PRO A 319 7.37 13.02 -20.23
C PRO A 319 8.53 12.13 -20.73
N HIS A 320 9.01 11.25 -19.86
CA HIS A 320 9.95 10.21 -20.23
C HIS A 320 9.24 9.19 -21.13
N ILE A 321 9.80 8.96 -22.31
CA ILE A 321 9.31 7.97 -23.28
C ILE A 321 10.26 6.78 -23.23
N LEU A 322 9.69 5.58 -23.05
CA LEU A 322 10.44 4.34 -23.06
C LEU A 322 11.20 4.21 -24.39
N ALA A 323 12.52 4.02 -24.31
CA ALA A 323 13.34 3.85 -25.49
C ALA A 323 13.00 2.51 -26.19
N PRO A 324 13.07 2.41 -27.53
CA PRO A 324 12.73 1.18 -28.24
C PRO A 324 13.50 -0.06 -27.76
N GLU A 325 14.74 0.12 -27.30
CA GLU A 325 15.59 -0.91 -26.72
C GLU A 325 15.09 -1.42 -25.36
N ASP A 326 14.38 -0.58 -24.61
CA ASP A 326 13.80 -0.91 -23.30
C ASP A 326 12.37 -1.47 -23.44
N ASP A 327 11.72 -1.30 -24.61
CA ASP A 327 10.44 -1.93 -24.96
C ASP A 327 10.64 -3.36 -25.49
N VAL A 328 11.30 -4.21 -24.68
CA VAL A 328 11.72 -5.57 -25.04
C VAL A 328 10.58 -6.42 -25.62
N LEU A 329 9.38 -6.25 -25.08
CA LEU A 329 8.18 -6.97 -25.49
C LEU A 329 7.36 -6.23 -26.56
N GLY A 330 7.77 -5.02 -26.97
CA GLY A 330 7.04 -4.19 -27.92
C GLY A 330 5.68 -3.72 -27.40
N MET A 331 5.50 -3.65 -26.07
CA MET A 331 4.25 -3.29 -25.42
C MET A 331 3.90 -1.83 -25.69
N TYR A 332 4.86 -0.92 -25.52
CA TYR A 332 4.65 0.50 -25.79
C TYR A 332 4.32 0.73 -27.27
N LYS A 333 5.11 0.13 -28.17
CA LYS A 333 4.89 0.19 -29.62
C LYS A 333 3.50 -0.30 -30.02
N THR A 334 3.03 -1.42 -29.47
CA THR A 334 1.73 -2.02 -29.82
C THR A 334 0.57 -1.21 -29.27
N THR A 335 0.65 -0.77 -28.02
CA THR A 335 -0.40 0.02 -27.36
C THR A 335 -0.55 1.43 -27.95
N HIS A 336 0.49 2.01 -28.54
CA HIS A 336 0.46 3.36 -29.11
C HIS A 336 0.31 3.41 -30.65
N LYS A 337 0.38 2.26 -31.34
CA LYS A 337 0.11 2.20 -32.79
C LYS A 337 -1.38 2.42 -33.10
N LYS A 338 -1.71 3.37 -33.97
CA LYS A 338 -3.10 3.65 -34.40
C LYS A 338 -3.57 2.61 -35.42
N GLY A 339 -4.84 2.21 -35.34
CA GLY A 339 -5.51 1.39 -36.35
C GLY A 339 -5.10 -0.09 -36.40
N THR A 340 -4.41 -0.61 -35.38
CA THR A 340 -4.05 -2.03 -35.29
C THR A 340 -4.65 -2.68 -34.05
N SER A 341 -4.80 -4.00 -34.09
CA SER A 341 -5.09 -4.81 -32.90
C SER A 341 -4.11 -4.46 -31.78
N LYS A 342 -4.63 -4.34 -30.56
CA LYS A 342 -3.86 -4.15 -29.33
C LYS A 342 -3.34 -5.47 -28.76
N ALA A 343 -3.55 -6.58 -29.49
CA ALA A 343 -2.98 -7.87 -29.13
C ALA A 343 -1.45 -7.81 -29.16
N LEU A 344 -0.86 -8.11 -28.00
CA LEU A 344 0.59 -8.19 -27.82
C LEU A 344 0.98 -9.68 -27.81
N PRO A 345 1.65 -10.20 -28.85
CA PRO A 345 2.15 -11.56 -28.81
C PRO A 345 3.31 -11.62 -27.80
N LEU A 346 3.05 -12.22 -26.64
CA LEU A 346 4.05 -12.41 -25.61
C LEU A 346 4.80 -13.73 -25.88
N PRO A 347 6.14 -13.70 -25.98
CA PRO A 347 6.94 -14.91 -26.16
C PRO A 347 6.93 -15.75 -24.87
N ALA A 348 7.18 -17.05 -24.94
CA ALA A 348 7.11 -17.95 -23.79
C ALA A 348 8.06 -17.53 -22.66
N GLU A 349 9.20 -16.94 -23.01
CA GLU A 349 10.21 -16.40 -22.11
C GLU A 349 9.67 -15.24 -21.24
N ALA A 350 8.63 -14.53 -21.69
CA ALA A 350 7.96 -13.51 -20.89
C ALA A 350 7.23 -14.09 -19.66
N PHE A 351 7.03 -15.42 -19.63
CA PHE A 351 6.38 -16.16 -18.56
C PHE A 351 7.36 -17.06 -17.78
N ASP A 352 8.68 -16.94 -18.00
CA ASP A 352 9.69 -17.74 -17.32
C ASP A 352 9.97 -17.26 -15.88
N TYR A 353 8.98 -17.45 -15.01
CA TYR A 353 9.02 -17.17 -13.58
C TYR A 353 9.49 -18.39 -12.76
N THR A 354 10.58 -19.06 -13.16
CA THR A 354 11.11 -20.16 -12.35
C THR A 354 11.42 -19.70 -10.91
N ALA A 355 11.29 -20.60 -9.94
CA ALA A 355 11.64 -20.32 -8.55
C ALA A 355 13.10 -19.82 -8.40
N ALA A 356 14.00 -20.26 -9.29
CA ALA A 356 15.38 -19.80 -9.35
C ALA A 356 15.48 -18.34 -9.84
N ASN A 357 14.75 -17.95 -10.89
CA ASN A 357 14.70 -16.57 -11.38
C ASN A 357 14.08 -15.62 -10.35
N LEU A 358 12.98 -16.01 -9.71
CA LEU A 358 12.35 -15.25 -8.63
C LEU A 358 13.29 -15.09 -7.42
N SER A 359 14.01 -16.15 -7.05
CA SER A 359 15.00 -16.08 -5.97
C SER A 359 16.18 -15.17 -6.32
N ARG A 360 16.66 -15.20 -7.56
CA ARG A 360 17.70 -14.28 -8.05
C ARG A 360 17.23 -12.83 -8.04
N GLN A 361 16.02 -12.55 -8.52
CA GLN A 361 15.42 -11.21 -8.47
C GLN A 361 15.29 -10.71 -7.02
N ARG A 362 14.82 -11.57 -6.10
CA ARG A 362 14.77 -11.24 -4.67
C ARG A 362 16.13 -10.89 -4.10
N ILE A 363 17.15 -11.71 -4.38
CA ILE A 363 18.52 -11.47 -3.93
C ILE A 363 19.07 -10.17 -4.54
N LEU A 364 18.81 -9.90 -5.81
CA LEU A 364 19.22 -8.67 -6.48
C LEU A 364 18.58 -7.45 -5.82
N LEU A 365 17.26 -7.46 -5.59
CA LEU A 365 16.54 -6.38 -4.91
C LEU A 365 17.06 -6.17 -3.48
N GLN A 366 17.32 -7.25 -2.74
CA GLN A 366 17.92 -7.19 -1.40
C GLN A 366 19.34 -6.60 -1.43
N ARG A 367 20.15 -6.95 -2.44
CA ARG A 367 21.49 -6.37 -2.63
C ARG A 367 21.44 -4.92 -3.03
N LEU A 368 20.53 -4.52 -3.92
CA LEU A 368 20.35 -3.12 -4.31
C LEU A 368 19.89 -2.27 -3.12
N ALA A 369 19.05 -2.82 -2.24
CA ALA A 369 18.71 -2.19 -0.97
C ALA A 369 19.96 -2.01 -0.09
N GLY A 370 20.73 -3.09 0.14
CA GLY A 370 21.94 -3.04 0.99
C GLY A 370 23.12 -2.25 0.40
N GLN A 371 23.25 -2.15 -0.93
CA GLN A 371 24.31 -1.37 -1.58
C GLN A 371 24.06 0.14 -1.46
N LYS A 372 22.80 0.59 -1.51
CA LYS A 372 22.45 1.98 -1.19
C LYS A 372 22.78 2.34 0.26
N ASP A 373 22.82 1.39 1.18
CA ASP A 373 23.25 1.62 2.57
C ASP A 373 24.78 1.75 2.69
N LEU A 374 25.53 1.03 1.85
CA LEU A 374 26.99 1.05 1.85
C LEU A 374 27.56 2.32 1.20
N THR A 375 26.98 2.80 0.09
CA THR A 375 27.39 4.06 -0.56
C THR A 375 26.97 5.33 0.19
N LYS A 376 26.32 5.20 1.35
CA LYS A 376 25.95 6.29 2.25
C LYS A 376 26.83 6.37 3.51
N ARG A 377 27.68 5.36 3.76
CA ARG A 377 28.62 5.31 4.88
C ARG A 377 30.02 5.82 4.52
N GLU A 378 30.25 6.11 3.25
CA GLU A 378 31.35 6.96 2.74
C GLU A 378 30.83 8.38 2.59
#